data_AF-A0A286TYL3-F1
#
_entry.id   AF-A0A286TYL3-F1
#
_cell.length_a   1.000
_cell.length_b   1.000
_cell.length_c   1.000
_cell.angle_alpha   90.00
_cell.angle_beta   90.00
_cell.angle_gamma   90.00
#
_symmetry.space_group_name_H-M   'P 1'
#
loop_
_entity.id
_entity.type
_entity.pdbx_description
1 polymer ?
#
loop_
_entity_poly.entity_id
_entity_poly.type
_entity_poly.pdbx_seq_one_letter_code
_entity_poly.pdbx_strand_id
1 'polypeptide(L)'
;MINKKIVVQIVIFMLIVGLQSFSYSSPKEVEMYTQQCKNFLNRHSIELKDESFEKLLGYIGNAQICKIEKIYNKLTEEEKNRLKKVLITIEEIEKRLSQKKRERINESIAAIMPAIENELWEKLTQEELKELDILLREKWKGMLKALEQNDIEKALSYFHHTVGEKYRKIFKTLNPYSRKKISKDLANIEVVEVITDTAIYEIISGLKDEKTSFQLAFVKDLHGEWVIKSF
;
A
#
# COMPACT_ATOMS: atom_id res chain seq x y z
N MET A 1 40.84 4.81 -11.18
CA MET A 1 40.28 3.50 -11.61
C MET A 1 39.33 3.00 -10.54
N ILE A 2 38.02 3.07 -10.76
CA ILE A 2 37.02 2.55 -9.81
C ILE A 2 37.06 1.02 -9.90
N ASN A 3 37.23 0.38 -8.74
CA ASN A 3 37.49 -1.05 -8.63
C ASN A 3 36.25 -1.86 -9.06
N LYS A 4 36.34 -2.57 -10.19
CA LYS A 4 35.24 -3.37 -10.80
C LYS A 4 34.57 -4.34 -9.81
N LYS A 5 35.27 -4.77 -8.75
CA LYS A 5 34.72 -5.65 -7.71
C LYS A 5 33.62 -5.02 -6.84
N ILE A 6 33.63 -3.71 -6.64
CA ILE A 6 32.62 -3.02 -5.80
C ILE A 6 31.27 -2.90 -6.52
N VAL A 7 31.30 -2.79 -7.86
CA VAL A 7 30.08 -2.66 -8.68
C VAL A 7 29.27 -3.97 -8.70
N VAL A 8 29.95 -5.12 -8.75
CA VAL A 8 29.30 -6.44 -8.80
C VAL A 8 28.62 -6.81 -7.47
N GLN A 9 29.16 -6.34 -6.35
CA GLN A 9 28.67 -6.69 -5.02
C GLN A 9 27.39 -5.93 -4.62
N ILE A 10 27.12 -4.77 -5.24
CA ILE A 10 25.91 -3.96 -5.01
C ILE A 10 24.71 -4.55 -5.78
N VAL A 11 24.93 -5.14 -6.96
CA VAL A 11 23.87 -5.72 -7.80
C VAL A 11 23.28 -7.00 -7.20
N ILE A 12 24.09 -7.81 -6.52
CA ILE A 12 23.65 -9.10 -5.96
C ILE A 12 22.78 -8.93 -4.70
N PHE A 13 22.94 -7.83 -3.95
CA PHE A 13 22.20 -7.62 -2.70
C PHE A 13 20.76 -7.10 -2.92
N MET A 14 20.44 -6.59 -4.11
CA MET A 14 19.08 -6.09 -4.43
C MET A 14 18.10 -7.19 -4.87
N LEU A 15 18.60 -8.36 -5.29
CA LEU A 15 17.77 -9.42 -5.89
C LEU A 15 17.03 -10.33 -4.89
N ILE A 16 17.35 -10.28 -3.59
CA ILE A 16 16.87 -11.28 -2.61
C ILE A 16 15.56 -10.88 -1.89
N VAL A 17 15.08 -9.64 -2.05
CA VAL A 17 13.93 -9.12 -1.27
C VAL A 17 12.58 -9.19 -2.02
N GLY A 18 12.55 -9.63 -3.28
CA GLY A 18 11.39 -9.48 -4.17
C GLY A 18 10.33 -10.61 -4.20
N LEU A 19 10.27 -11.51 -3.22
CA LEU A 19 9.30 -12.63 -3.24
C LEU A 19 8.42 -12.62 -1.98
N GLN A 20 7.56 -11.60 -1.85
CA GLN A 20 6.29 -11.76 -1.17
C GLN A 20 5.20 -11.61 -2.22
N SER A 21 4.48 -12.71 -2.45
CA SER A 21 3.37 -12.79 -3.39
C SER A 21 2.23 -11.91 -2.89
N PHE A 22 2.07 -10.71 -3.46
CA PHE A 22 0.92 -9.87 -3.20
C PHE A 22 -0.29 -10.46 -3.96
N SER A 23 -1.23 -11.04 -3.22
CA SER A 23 -2.48 -11.52 -3.79
C SER A 23 -3.32 -10.32 -4.17
N TYR A 24 -3.51 -10.12 -5.47
CA TYR A 24 -4.34 -9.07 -6.01
C TYR A 24 -5.80 -9.32 -5.68
N SER A 25 -6.50 -8.21 -5.54
CA SER A 25 -7.94 -8.21 -5.72
C SER A 25 -8.35 -7.41 -6.94
N SER A 26 -9.35 -7.95 -7.61
CA SER A 26 -9.96 -7.38 -8.81
C SER A 26 -11.20 -6.54 -8.47
N PRO A 27 -11.65 -5.60 -9.33
CA PRO A 27 -12.94 -4.91 -9.20
C PRO A 27 -14.14 -5.85 -8.94
N LYS A 28 -13.99 -7.12 -9.30
CA LYS A 28 -14.94 -8.21 -9.04
C LYS A 28 -15.09 -8.53 -7.55
N GLU A 29 -14.04 -8.38 -6.75
CA GLU A 29 -14.07 -8.66 -5.31
C GLU A 29 -14.78 -7.58 -4.53
N VAL A 30 -14.58 -6.29 -4.87
CA VAL A 30 -15.38 -5.20 -4.27
C VAL A 30 -16.87 -5.42 -4.55
N GLU A 31 -17.23 -5.78 -5.78
CA GLU A 31 -18.63 -6.10 -6.12
C GLU A 31 -19.13 -7.36 -5.40
N MET A 32 -18.31 -8.40 -5.30
CA MET A 32 -18.62 -9.64 -4.56
C MET A 32 -18.91 -9.36 -3.08
N TYR A 33 -18.02 -8.63 -2.39
CA TYR A 33 -18.21 -8.29 -0.98
C TYR A 33 -19.33 -7.27 -0.78
N THR A 34 -19.55 -6.35 -1.73
CA THR A 34 -20.74 -5.48 -1.73
C THR A 34 -22.01 -6.29 -1.82
N GLN A 35 -22.09 -7.25 -2.75
CA GLN A 35 -23.25 -8.12 -2.89
C GLN A 35 -23.43 -9.04 -1.68
N GLN A 36 -22.34 -9.54 -1.08
CA GLN A 36 -22.37 -10.27 0.18
C GLN A 36 -22.97 -9.43 1.30
N CYS A 37 -22.54 -8.17 1.43
CA CYS A 37 -23.10 -7.23 2.39
C CYS A 37 -24.59 -7.00 2.15
N LYS A 38 -25.00 -6.72 0.91
CA LYS A 38 -26.43 -6.54 0.55
C LYS A 38 -27.26 -7.77 0.88
N ASN A 39 -26.77 -8.96 0.53
CA ASN A 39 -27.41 -10.23 0.86
C ASN A 39 -27.54 -10.43 2.38
N PHE A 40 -26.49 -10.10 3.13
CA PHE A 40 -26.48 -10.15 4.59
C PHE A 40 -27.55 -9.22 5.19
N LEU A 41 -27.58 -7.95 4.76
CA LEU A 41 -28.53 -6.94 5.22
C LEU A 41 -29.99 -7.26 4.84
N ASN A 42 -30.20 -7.95 3.71
CA ASN A 42 -31.54 -8.39 3.29
C ASN A 42 -32.03 -9.61 4.05
N ARG A 43 -31.13 -10.51 4.49
CA ARG A 43 -31.50 -11.74 5.21
C ARG A 43 -31.70 -11.55 6.72
N HIS A 44 -31.00 -10.60 7.34
CA HIS A 44 -30.87 -10.54 8.80
C HIS A 44 -31.67 -9.41 9.45
N SER A 45 -32.89 -9.15 8.97
CA SER A 45 -33.87 -8.31 9.66
C SER A 45 -34.49 -8.98 10.90
N ILE A 46 -34.05 -10.19 11.27
CA ILE A 46 -34.66 -11.04 12.30
C ILE A 46 -33.64 -11.30 13.43
N GLU A 47 -34.13 -11.23 14.67
CA GLU A 47 -33.37 -11.31 15.92
C GLU A 47 -32.42 -12.52 15.99
N LEU A 48 -31.16 -12.28 16.34
CA LEU A 48 -30.19 -13.30 16.78
C LEU A 48 -30.57 -13.84 18.17
N LYS A 49 -31.61 -14.67 18.24
CA LYS A 49 -31.97 -15.39 19.46
C LYS A 49 -31.33 -16.79 19.43
N ASP A 50 -30.44 -17.03 20.39
CA ASP A 50 -29.82 -18.34 20.67
C ASP A 50 -28.99 -18.97 19.53
N GLU A 51 -27.97 -18.24 19.08
CA GLU A 51 -27.05 -18.73 18.06
C GLU A 51 -25.69 -19.17 18.63
N SER A 52 -25.08 -20.19 17.99
CA SER A 52 -23.75 -20.67 18.36
C SER A 52 -22.69 -19.57 18.21
N PHE A 53 -21.55 -19.73 18.88
CA PHE A 53 -20.45 -18.77 18.81
C PHE A 53 -19.99 -18.51 17.37
N GLU A 54 -19.95 -19.56 16.54
CA GLU A 54 -19.53 -19.52 15.14
C GLU A 54 -20.49 -18.71 14.28
N LYS A 55 -21.80 -18.85 14.52
CA LYS A 55 -22.81 -18.04 13.82
C LYS A 55 -22.71 -16.57 14.21
N LEU A 56 -22.56 -16.29 15.50
CA LEU A 56 -22.37 -14.93 15.98
C LEU A 56 -21.10 -14.31 15.38
N LEU A 57 -20.01 -15.06 15.32
CA LEU A 57 -18.78 -14.61 14.69
C LEU A 57 -18.98 -14.30 13.20
N GLY A 58 -19.65 -15.19 12.45
CA GLY A 58 -19.98 -14.96 11.05
C GLY A 58 -20.88 -13.73 10.85
N TYR A 59 -21.84 -13.52 11.74
CA TYR A 59 -22.73 -12.36 11.72
C TYR A 59 -21.96 -11.05 11.94
N ILE A 60 -21.11 -11.00 12.97
CA ILE A 60 -20.28 -9.83 13.28
C ILE A 60 -19.29 -9.58 12.13
N GLY A 61 -18.64 -10.63 11.62
CA GLY A 61 -17.72 -10.52 10.49
C GLY A 61 -18.37 -9.88 9.26
N ASN A 62 -19.56 -10.34 8.86
CA ASN A 62 -20.30 -9.74 7.75
C ASN A 62 -20.67 -8.27 8.00
N ALA A 63 -21.06 -7.92 9.24
CA ALA A 63 -21.32 -6.54 9.60
C ALA A 63 -20.06 -5.66 9.56
N GLN A 64 -18.89 -6.19 9.94
CA GLN A 64 -17.62 -5.46 9.81
C GLN A 64 -17.23 -5.26 8.34
N ILE A 65 -17.40 -6.27 7.47
CA ILE A 65 -17.18 -6.13 6.02
C ILE A 65 -18.04 -4.98 5.47
N CYS A 66 -19.32 -4.91 5.84
CA CYS A 66 -20.21 -3.83 5.43
C CYS A 66 -19.77 -2.42 5.85
N LYS A 67 -18.93 -2.30 6.89
CA LYS A 67 -18.40 -1.02 7.37
C LYS A 67 -17.16 -0.55 6.61
N ILE A 68 -16.53 -1.41 5.82
CA ILE A 68 -15.40 -1.02 4.98
C ILE A 68 -15.89 0.08 4.04
N GLU A 69 -15.21 1.24 4.07
CA GLU A 69 -15.69 2.49 3.48
C GLU A 69 -16.18 2.32 2.03
N LYS A 70 -15.46 1.55 1.22
CA LYS A 70 -15.79 1.29 -0.18
C LYS A 70 -17.08 0.50 -0.37
N ILE A 71 -17.32 -0.49 0.50
CA ILE A 71 -18.57 -1.25 0.50
C ILE A 71 -19.69 -0.35 1.00
N TYR A 72 -19.46 0.35 2.13
CA TYR A 72 -20.43 1.26 2.74
C TYR A 72 -20.92 2.34 1.77
N ASN A 73 -20.02 2.92 0.97
CA ASN A 73 -20.33 3.95 -0.01
C ASN A 73 -21.16 3.43 -1.20
N LYS A 74 -21.16 2.11 -1.46
CA LYS A 74 -21.99 1.45 -2.50
C LYS A 74 -23.36 0.99 -1.98
N LEU A 75 -23.64 1.19 -0.68
CA LEU A 75 -24.94 0.90 -0.08
C LEU A 75 -25.91 2.06 -0.30
N THR A 76 -27.18 1.73 -0.52
CA THR A 76 -28.29 2.68 -0.48
C THR A 76 -28.51 3.21 0.95
N GLU A 77 -29.18 4.36 1.08
CA GLU A 77 -29.52 4.90 2.41
C GLU A 77 -30.39 3.95 3.24
N GLU A 78 -31.25 3.17 2.60
CA GLU A 78 -32.01 2.12 3.27
C GLU A 78 -31.10 1.01 3.83
N GLU A 79 -30.15 0.53 3.03
CA GLU A 79 -29.17 -0.48 3.45
C GLU A 79 -28.26 0.03 4.57
N LYS A 80 -27.80 1.29 4.50
CA LYS A 80 -27.03 1.94 5.59
C LYS A 80 -27.83 2.01 6.88
N ASN A 81 -29.12 2.35 6.80
CA ASN A 81 -30.01 2.36 7.96
C ASN A 81 -30.21 0.96 8.55
N ARG A 82 -30.30 -0.08 7.72
CA ARG A 82 -30.34 -1.48 8.18
C ARG A 82 -29.03 -1.88 8.85
N LEU A 83 -27.88 -1.54 8.27
CA LEU A 83 -26.57 -1.79 8.86
C LEU A 83 -26.45 -1.13 10.23
N LYS A 84 -26.90 0.13 10.38
CA LYS A 84 -26.91 0.81 11.68
C LYS A 84 -27.71 0.04 12.73
N LYS A 85 -28.88 -0.49 12.38
CA LYS A 85 -29.69 -1.34 13.28
C LYS A 85 -28.96 -2.63 13.65
N VAL A 86 -28.33 -3.28 12.68
CA VAL A 86 -27.51 -4.50 12.89
C VAL A 86 -26.37 -4.24 13.86
N LEU A 87 -25.66 -3.12 13.71
CA LEU A 87 -24.54 -2.76 14.58
C LEU A 87 -24.99 -2.52 16.03
N ILE A 88 -26.13 -1.84 16.23
CA ILE A 88 -26.73 -1.67 17.56
C ILE A 88 -27.04 -3.03 18.20
N THR A 89 -27.65 -3.95 17.43
CA THR A 89 -27.94 -5.31 17.91
C THR A 89 -26.67 -6.07 18.30
N ILE A 90 -25.59 -5.95 17.50
CA ILE A 90 -24.30 -6.57 17.82
C ILE A 90 -23.76 -6.03 19.14
N GLU A 91 -23.75 -4.71 19.34
CA GLU A 91 -23.29 -4.08 20.58
C GLU A 91 -24.08 -4.57 21.80
N GLU A 92 -25.40 -4.72 21.66
CA GLU A 92 -26.24 -5.26 22.74
C GLU A 92 -25.94 -6.73 23.06
N ILE A 93 -25.64 -7.54 22.05
CA ILE A 93 -25.25 -8.95 22.23
C ILE A 93 -23.88 -9.04 22.90
N GLU A 94 -22.90 -8.27 22.43
CA GLU A 94 -21.53 -8.28 22.98
C GLU A 94 -21.50 -7.90 24.46
N LYS A 95 -22.38 -6.98 24.90
CA LYS A 95 -22.56 -6.64 26.32
C LYS A 95 -23.01 -7.83 27.18
N ARG A 96 -23.74 -8.78 26.61
CA ARG A 96 -24.23 -9.99 27.31
C ARG A 96 -23.23 -11.15 27.26
N LEU A 97 -22.20 -11.08 26.40
CA LEU A 97 -21.17 -12.11 26.32
C LEU A 97 -20.24 -12.08 27.54
N SER A 98 -19.62 -13.22 27.83
CA SER A 98 -18.48 -13.26 28.75
C SER A 98 -17.27 -12.56 28.13
N GLN A 99 -16.38 -12.04 28.97
CA GLN A 99 -15.15 -11.40 28.51
C GLN A 99 -14.33 -12.29 27.55
N LYS A 100 -14.14 -13.57 27.92
CA LYS A 100 -13.44 -14.56 27.09
C LYS A 100 -14.04 -14.72 25.68
N LYS A 101 -15.37 -14.64 25.55
CA LYS A 101 -16.03 -14.72 24.24
C LYS A 101 -15.81 -13.46 23.41
N ARG A 102 -15.86 -12.27 24.02
CA ARG A 102 -15.54 -11.01 23.34
C ARG A 102 -14.10 -10.97 22.84
N GLU A 103 -13.15 -11.37 23.67
CA GLU A 103 -11.73 -11.41 23.30
C GLU A 103 -11.50 -12.29 22.07
N ARG A 104 -12.07 -13.51 22.05
CA ARG A 104 -11.99 -14.40 20.88
C ARG A 104 -12.61 -13.81 19.61
N ILE A 105 -13.72 -13.09 19.72
CA ILE A 105 -14.35 -12.40 18.58
C ILE A 105 -13.39 -11.34 18.04
N ASN A 106 -12.86 -10.51 18.93
CA ASN A 106 -11.92 -9.44 18.57
C ASN A 106 -10.65 -10.00 17.91
N GLU A 107 -10.06 -11.06 18.46
CA GLU A 107 -8.90 -11.74 17.88
C GLU A 107 -9.21 -12.27 16.47
N SER A 108 -10.37 -12.87 16.28
CA SER A 108 -10.78 -13.44 14.99
C SER A 108 -11.02 -12.36 13.94
N ILE A 109 -11.66 -11.25 14.32
CA ILE A 109 -11.86 -10.09 13.44
C ILE A 109 -10.51 -9.47 13.08
N ALA A 110 -9.63 -9.25 14.06
CA ALA A 110 -8.31 -8.68 13.85
C ALA A 110 -7.42 -9.53 12.93
N ALA A 111 -7.62 -10.85 12.91
CA ALA A 111 -6.88 -11.75 12.02
C ALA A 111 -7.36 -11.70 10.56
N ILE A 112 -8.64 -11.41 10.31
CA ILE A 112 -9.26 -11.55 8.97
C ILE A 112 -9.44 -10.20 8.29
N MET A 113 -9.85 -9.16 9.02
CA MET A 113 -10.19 -7.86 8.42
C MET A 113 -9.04 -7.22 7.63
N PRO A 114 -7.77 -7.25 8.07
CA PRO A 114 -6.68 -6.69 7.28
C PRO A 114 -6.50 -7.37 5.92
N ALA A 115 -6.74 -8.68 5.84
CA ALA A 115 -6.67 -9.40 4.57
C ALA A 115 -7.81 -8.97 3.64
N ILE A 116 -9.03 -8.87 4.16
CA ILE A 116 -10.20 -8.41 3.38
C ILE A 116 -10.04 -6.95 2.96
N GLU A 117 -9.56 -6.07 3.83
CA GLU A 117 -9.29 -4.67 3.48
C GLU A 117 -8.18 -4.56 2.42
N ASN A 118 -7.18 -5.44 2.50
CA ASN A 118 -6.15 -5.56 1.46
C ASN A 118 -6.68 -6.12 0.15
N GLU A 119 -7.65 -7.03 0.20
CA GLU A 119 -8.40 -7.44 -0.98
C GLU A 119 -9.34 -6.32 -1.44
N LEU A 120 -9.81 -5.38 -0.63
CA LEU A 120 -10.74 -4.36 -1.13
C LEU A 120 -10.06 -3.13 -1.74
N TRP A 121 -8.75 -3.19 -2.02
CA TRP A 121 -8.07 -2.13 -2.75
C TRP A 121 -8.52 -2.09 -4.21
N GLU A 122 -8.96 -0.92 -4.66
CA GLU A 122 -9.34 -0.70 -6.06
C GLU A 122 -8.07 -0.30 -6.79
N LYS A 123 -7.85 -0.92 -7.94
CA LYS A 123 -6.85 -0.43 -8.90
C LYS A 123 -7.18 1.03 -9.19
N LEU A 124 -6.18 1.91 -9.04
CA LEU A 124 -6.31 3.32 -9.43
C LEU A 124 -6.95 3.39 -10.81
N THR A 125 -7.92 4.29 -10.98
CA THR A 125 -8.43 4.62 -12.31
C THR A 125 -7.27 5.11 -13.17
N GLN A 126 -7.44 5.07 -14.51
CA GLN A 126 -6.37 5.53 -15.41
C GLN A 126 -5.99 7.00 -15.16
N GLU A 127 -6.95 7.84 -14.76
CA GLU A 127 -6.67 9.24 -14.45
C GLU A 127 -5.92 9.37 -13.11
N GLU A 128 -6.35 8.68 -12.05
CA GLU A 128 -5.64 8.70 -10.76
C GLU A 128 -4.22 8.13 -10.89
N LEU A 129 -4.03 7.09 -11.71
CA LEU A 129 -2.70 6.53 -11.98
C LEU A 129 -1.81 7.56 -12.69
N LYS A 130 -2.37 8.33 -13.63
CA LYS A 130 -1.65 9.37 -14.35
C LYS A 130 -1.31 10.56 -13.46
N GLU A 131 -2.23 11.00 -12.61
CA GLU A 131 -1.97 12.04 -11.60
C GLU A 131 -0.88 11.61 -10.62
N LEU A 132 -0.93 10.36 -10.16
CA LEU A 132 0.11 9.79 -9.32
C LEU A 132 1.45 9.69 -10.06
N ASP A 133 1.47 9.27 -11.32
CA ASP A 133 2.70 9.20 -12.14
C ASP A 133 3.36 10.57 -12.29
N ILE A 134 2.57 11.62 -12.55
CA ILE A 134 3.07 13.00 -12.59
C ILE A 134 3.73 13.38 -11.25
N LEU A 135 3.03 13.17 -10.14
CA LEU A 135 3.52 13.49 -8.79
C LEU A 135 4.84 12.77 -8.46
N LEU A 136 4.92 11.46 -8.72
CA LEU A 136 6.09 10.66 -8.36
C LEU A 136 7.29 10.96 -9.26
N ARG A 137 7.06 11.21 -10.56
CA ARG A 137 8.09 11.71 -11.48
C ARG A 137 8.64 13.06 -11.05
N GLU A 138 7.80 13.97 -10.58
CA GLU A 138 8.24 15.26 -10.06
C GLU A 138 9.10 15.11 -8.81
N LYS A 139 8.70 14.23 -7.87
CA LYS A 139 9.52 13.90 -6.68
C LYS A 139 10.88 13.34 -7.07
N TRP A 140 10.91 12.39 -8.01
CA TRP A 140 12.15 11.83 -8.54
C TRP A 140 13.07 12.90 -9.14
N LYS A 141 12.52 13.74 -10.03
CA LYS A 141 13.26 14.86 -10.65
C LYS A 141 13.75 15.86 -9.61
N GLY A 142 12.95 16.16 -8.60
CA GLY A 142 13.32 17.03 -7.48
C GLY A 142 14.54 16.51 -6.72
N MET A 143 14.57 15.21 -6.44
CA MET A 143 15.71 14.55 -5.81
C MET A 143 16.96 14.60 -6.70
N LEU A 144 16.84 14.24 -7.99
CA LEU A 144 17.97 14.28 -8.93
C LEU A 144 18.54 15.69 -9.11
N LYS A 145 17.68 16.71 -9.15
CA LYS A 145 18.10 18.12 -9.24
C LYS A 145 18.88 18.56 -8.00
N ALA A 146 18.46 18.12 -6.81
CA ALA A 146 19.20 18.40 -5.58
C ALA A 146 20.60 17.75 -5.61
N LEU A 147 20.71 16.50 -6.09
CA LEU A 147 22.00 15.84 -6.28
C LEU A 147 22.90 16.58 -7.29
N GLU A 148 22.35 17.03 -8.42
CA GLU A 148 23.08 17.83 -9.42
C GLU A 148 23.65 19.12 -8.82
N GLN A 149 22.92 19.74 -7.90
CA GLN A 149 23.31 20.95 -7.18
C GLN A 149 24.26 20.69 -6.00
N ASN A 150 24.69 19.43 -5.79
CA ASN A 150 25.44 18.97 -4.62
C ASN A 150 24.74 19.19 -3.27
N ASP A 151 23.41 19.37 -3.28
CA ASP A 151 22.61 19.51 -2.07
C ASP A 151 22.14 18.13 -1.58
N ILE A 152 23.03 17.45 -0.85
CA ILE A 152 22.78 16.09 -0.36
C ILE A 152 21.61 16.08 0.64
N GLU A 153 21.52 17.07 1.54
CA GLU A 153 20.47 17.08 2.56
C GLU A 153 19.10 17.29 1.94
N LYS A 154 18.98 18.15 0.92
CA LYS A 154 17.74 18.28 0.16
C LYS A 154 17.42 17.06 -0.69
N ALA A 155 18.41 16.36 -1.24
CA ALA A 155 18.15 15.08 -1.91
C ALA A 155 17.58 14.05 -0.93
N LEU A 156 18.13 14.01 0.29
CA LEU A 156 17.69 13.09 1.35
C LEU A 156 16.28 13.40 1.89
N SER A 157 15.78 14.63 1.77
CA SER A 157 14.41 14.96 2.19
C SER A 157 13.33 14.28 1.35
N TYR A 158 13.67 13.73 0.19
CA TYR A 158 12.75 12.92 -0.62
C TYR A 158 12.70 11.45 -0.19
N PHE A 159 13.59 11.00 0.70
CA PHE A 159 13.67 9.60 1.13
C PHE A 159 12.89 9.35 2.41
N HIS A 160 12.41 8.12 2.55
CA HIS A 160 11.86 7.64 3.81
C HIS A 160 12.92 7.75 4.93
N HIS A 161 12.53 8.25 6.10
CA HIS A 161 13.47 8.55 7.20
C HIS A 161 14.33 7.33 7.60
N THR A 162 13.78 6.11 7.52
CA THR A 162 14.52 4.86 7.84
C THR A 162 15.67 4.54 6.90
N VAL A 163 15.74 5.15 5.71
CA VAL A 163 16.79 4.86 4.70
C VAL A 163 17.74 6.03 4.47
N GLY A 164 17.45 7.22 5.04
CA GLY A 164 18.22 8.44 4.83
C GLY A 164 19.72 8.28 5.11
N GLU A 165 20.10 7.68 6.24
CA GLU A 165 21.52 7.49 6.59
C GLU A 165 22.28 6.57 5.63
N LYS A 166 21.62 5.55 5.08
CA LYS A 166 22.21 4.66 4.08
C LYS A 166 22.53 5.46 2.81
N TYR A 167 21.55 6.21 2.29
CA TYR A 167 21.74 7.02 1.09
C TYR A 167 22.68 8.22 1.31
N ARG A 168 22.70 8.81 2.52
CA ARG A 168 23.64 9.87 2.91
C ARG A 168 25.07 9.41 2.71
N LYS A 169 25.41 8.21 3.19
CA LYS A 169 26.74 7.61 3.02
C LYS A 169 27.07 7.44 1.54
N ILE A 170 26.15 6.87 0.75
CA ILE A 170 26.32 6.68 -0.70
C ILE A 170 26.56 8.02 -1.41
N PHE A 171 25.73 9.04 -1.17
CA PHE A 171 25.88 10.33 -1.83
C PHE A 171 27.16 11.08 -1.47
N LYS A 172 27.67 10.86 -0.25
CA LYS A 172 28.96 11.43 0.20
C LYS A 172 30.18 10.73 -0.42
N THR A 173 30.09 9.46 -0.83
CA THR A 173 31.22 8.80 -1.53
C THR A 173 31.36 9.25 -2.98
N LEU A 174 30.31 9.83 -3.56
CA LEU A 174 30.33 10.37 -4.91
C LEU A 174 31.00 11.75 -4.93
N ASN A 175 31.84 12.01 -5.93
CA ASN A 175 32.32 13.36 -6.18
C ASN A 175 31.22 14.21 -6.88
N PRO A 176 31.36 15.54 -6.93
CA PRO A 176 30.36 16.42 -7.56
C PRO A 176 30.03 16.07 -9.01
N TYR A 177 31.03 15.68 -9.79
CA TYR A 177 30.84 15.27 -11.18
C TYR A 177 30.00 13.99 -11.29
N SER A 178 30.25 12.99 -10.46
CA SER A 178 29.48 11.75 -10.40
C SER A 178 28.03 11.99 -10.00
N ARG A 179 27.76 12.89 -9.04
CA ARG A 179 26.38 13.25 -8.67
C ARG A 179 25.62 13.91 -9.82
N LYS A 180 26.25 14.85 -10.52
CA LYS A 180 25.69 15.46 -11.74
C LYS A 180 25.50 14.46 -12.87
N LYS A 181 26.34 13.43 -12.96
CA LYS A 181 26.17 12.38 -13.96
C LYS A 181 24.94 11.50 -13.65
N ILE A 182 24.74 11.13 -12.39
CA ILE A 182 23.57 10.36 -11.94
C ILE A 182 22.26 11.06 -12.30
N SER A 183 22.17 12.39 -12.11
CA SER A 183 20.95 13.14 -12.43
C SER A 183 20.55 13.05 -13.90
N LYS A 184 21.52 12.85 -14.81
CA LYS A 184 21.27 12.68 -16.24
C LYS A 184 20.97 11.22 -16.59
N ASP A 185 21.78 10.29 -16.07
CA ASP A 185 21.72 8.88 -16.45
C ASP A 185 20.43 8.22 -15.94
N LEU A 186 19.88 8.66 -14.81
CA LEU A 186 18.72 8.05 -14.15
C LEU A 186 17.42 8.88 -14.29
N ALA A 187 17.37 9.85 -15.19
CA ALA A 187 16.24 10.79 -15.28
C ALA A 187 14.91 10.12 -15.70
N ASN A 188 15.00 9.05 -16.48
CA ASN A 188 13.84 8.39 -17.07
C ASN A 188 13.40 7.21 -16.20
N ILE A 189 12.14 7.24 -15.79
CA ILE A 189 11.49 6.16 -15.05
C ILE A 189 10.20 5.75 -15.78
N GLU A 190 9.77 4.50 -15.66
CA GLU A 190 8.50 4.00 -16.18
C GLU A 190 7.74 3.28 -15.07
N VAL A 191 6.42 3.47 -14.99
CA VAL A 191 5.60 2.78 -14.00
C VAL A 191 5.63 1.29 -14.31
N VAL A 192 6.01 0.48 -13.33
CA VAL A 192 5.88 -0.99 -13.40
C VAL A 192 4.58 -1.40 -12.71
N GLU A 193 4.38 -0.90 -11.49
CA GLU A 193 3.28 -1.32 -10.65
C GLU A 193 2.93 -0.26 -9.59
N VAL A 194 1.66 -0.17 -9.24
CA VAL A 194 1.20 0.61 -8.09
C VAL A 194 0.23 -0.26 -7.29
N ILE A 195 0.56 -0.50 -6.02
CA ILE A 195 -0.27 -1.24 -5.06
C ILE A 195 -0.39 -0.40 -3.79
N THR A 196 -1.61 0.01 -3.47
CA THR A 196 -1.98 0.62 -2.18
C THR A 196 -1.13 1.86 -1.80
N ASP A 197 -0.05 1.63 -1.06
CA ASP A 197 0.86 2.60 -0.50
C ASP A 197 2.25 2.53 -1.13
N THR A 198 2.43 1.71 -2.17
CA THR A 198 3.70 1.43 -2.81
C THR A 198 3.57 1.62 -4.33
N ALA A 199 4.55 2.30 -4.93
CA ALA A 199 4.63 2.46 -6.37
C ALA A 199 6.05 2.08 -6.84
N ILE A 200 6.11 1.11 -7.74
CA ILE A 200 7.35 0.58 -8.31
C ILE A 200 7.51 1.11 -9.72
N TYR A 201 8.69 1.64 -9.98
CA TYR A 201 9.12 2.16 -11.26
C TYR A 201 10.37 1.44 -11.73
N GLU A 202 10.55 1.37 -13.03
CA GLU A 202 11.79 0.95 -13.66
C GLU A 202 12.56 2.19 -14.10
N ILE A 203 13.80 2.34 -13.64
CA ILE A 203 14.73 3.37 -14.12
C ILE A 203 15.36 2.86 -15.41
N ILE A 204 15.18 3.62 -16.50
CA ILE A 204 15.75 3.30 -17.81
C ILE A 204 17.00 4.15 -18.00
N SER A 205 18.15 3.52 -17.79
CA SER A 205 19.45 4.16 -17.94
C SER A 205 20.07 3.86 -19.30
N GLY A 206 20.48 4.91 -20.02
CA GLY A 206 21.28 4.82 -21.25
C GLY A 206 22.78 4.59 -21.01
N LEU A 207 23.15 3.88 -19.94
CA LEU A 207 24.55 3.61 -19.62
C LEU A 207 25.15 2.59 -20.60
N LYS A 208 25.91 3.08 -21.60
CA LYS A 208 26.81 2.30 -22.47
C LYS A 208 26.16 1.07 -23.14
N ASP A 209 25.44 1.28 -24.24
CA ASP A 209 24.99 0.28 -25.25
C ASP A 209 24.24 -0.97 -24.75
N GLU A 210 24.15 -1.21 -23.44
CA GLU A 210 23.37 -2.24 -22.77
C GLU A 210 22.35 -1.54 -21.87
N LYS A 211 21.05 -1.72 -22.18
CA LYS A 211 19.97 -1.23 -21.31
C LYS A 211 20.10 -1.90 -19.95
N THR A 212 20.56 -1.14 -18.95
CA THR A 212 20.54 -1.57 -17.56
C THR A 212 19.31 -0.97 -16.90
N SER A 213 18.49 -1.80 -16.25
CA SER A 213 17.32 -1.35 -15.52
C SER A 213 17.44 -1.62 -14.02
N PHE A 214 16.89 -0.71 -13.23
CA PHE A 214 16.87 -0.77 -11.76
C PHE A 214 15.48 -0.41 -11.27
N GLN A 215 15.07 -0.96 -10.12
CA GLN A 215 13.78 -0.63 -9.53
C GLN A 215 13.88 0.58 -8.60
N LEU A 216 12.98 1.52 -8.80
CA LEU A 216 12.72 2.64 -7.90
C LEU A 216 11.40 2.38 -7.16
N ALA A 217 11.43 2.38 -5.84
CA ALA A 217 10.26 2.18 -5.01
C ALA A 217 9.90 3.47 -4.26
N PHE A 218 8.66 3.91 -4.43
CA PHE A 218 8.01 4.92 -3.59
C PHE A 218 7.09 4.23 -2.59
N VAL A 219 7.01 4.78 -1.40
CA VAL A 219 6.03 4.37 -0.38
C VAL A 219 5.34 5.60 0.21
N LYS A 220 4.09 5.47 0.65
CA LYS A 220 3.46 6.47 1.53
C LYS A 220 4.02 6.30 2.94
N ASP A 221 4.38 7.41 3.58
CA ASP A 221 4.80 7.41 4.98
C ASP A 221 3.59 7.50 5.94
N LEU A 222 3.87 7.63 7.24
CA LEU A 222 2.85 7.74 8.28
C LEU A 222 1.97 9.00 8.16
N HIS A 223 2.39 9.99 7.38
CA HIS A 223 1.64 11.21 7.09
C HIS A 223 0.89 11.12 5.76
N GLY A 224 0.97 9.98 5.06
CA GLY A 224 0.36 9.77 3.75
C GLY A 224 1.17 10.39 2.61
N GLU A 225 2.39 10.89 2.86
CA GLU A 225 3.23 11.49 1.83
C GLU A 225 4.04 10.42 1.10
N TRP A 226 4.08 10.51 -0.23
CA TRP A 226 4.94 9.64 -1.03
C TRP A 226 6.41 10.01 -0.89
N VAL A 227 7.23 9.05 -0.51
CA VAL A 227 8.68 9.18 -0.31
C VAL A 227 9.44 8.02 -0.96
N ILE A 228 10.71 8.23 -1.30
CA ILE A 228 11.57 7.22 -1.92
C ILE A 228 12.02 6.23 -0.84
N LYS A 229 11.72 4.95 -1.05
CA LYS A 229 12.18 3.86 -0.17
C LYS A 229 13.50 3.27 -0.65
N SER A 230 13.66 3.10 -1.96
CA SER A 230 14.86 2.52 -2.55
C SER A 230 15.01 2.83 -4.05
N PHE A 231 16.26 2.85 -4.50
CA PHE A 231 16.73 2.77 -5.88
C PHE A 231 18.23 2.38 -5.90
#